data_AF-A0A8T1X815-F1
#
_entry.id   AF-A0A8T1X815-F1
#
_cell.length_a   1.000
_cell.length_b   1.000
_cell.length_c   1.000
_cell.angle_alpha   90.00
_cell.angle_beta   90.00
_cell.angle_gamma   90.00
#
_symmetry.space_group_name_H-M   'P 1'
#
loop_
_entity.id
_entity.type
_entity.pdbx_description
1 polymer ?
#
loop_
_entity_poly.entity_id
_entity_poly.type
_entity_poly.pdbx_seq_one_letter_code
_entity_poly.pdbx_strand_id
1 'polypeptide(L)'
;MNTVRSSEHTRQYAGDYQPVSTPSGDVAIDTGLSHSDDSDARPKWQRFLRESRAVEFAFAIVMYIIARRLGRWIEVYQRAIPRIEMRLNSTTIIWGRDPALDQEKLSSRVGPAIPIGINLVINYVLPKIVGVRVIPHDVRDHLLSLGQAITLSTLLVNFTKNVTGRFRPCFYDDCGWNYDVVWDGVTNLCSDPSGERDGRQSFPSGHASFAWSAMGVLTLYLLGRSRLNCDNRSESLLHDGVKTFKFFCCFLPCFGAATTPDFSPTYRRASSIASDVPFMESITSVAEVPGLAGPDSRPRVSKWERIVRDYRIAEFTISVLMYGFALFFAKIEVAQRDIPNIEVRLNSTTSVWARDPTINNKEHAQQVSMAALVGVGGGMPVIINLIINYALPKCRPVRIIPHDTRDFLLTLVQSTSMATLLTQFTKNMTGRFRPCFYDMCKWDYDAVWDGVTNLCTSASGEKEGRKSFPSGHASFAWSTMLVLTLYLLGRSTLNCQNRSETLARGGRKTLKLFLCFVPSFLAAWVAVTRTIDNWHHYADILAGSIIGAVAACLSYSYNYSSIFHSEHAGVPLQHYHTHAQCQGKPTSNSSNMTYIGSSGSLSQGADSGNELGKGSKARSNEYVMNVHSS
;
A
#
# COMPACT_ATOMS: atom_id res chain seq x y z
N MET A 1 20.41 -72.88 -25.07
CA MET A 1 19.49 -74.03 -25.08
C MET A 1 19.92 -74.95 -23.94
N ASN A 2 19.04 -75.19 -22.97
CA ASN A 2 19.11 -76.14 -21.85
C ASN A 2 20.24 -76.12 -20.79
N THR A 3 19.75 -76.18 -19.55
CA THR A 3 20.16 -76.99 -18.37
C THR A 3 21.24 -76.53 -17.36
N VAL A 4 20.73 -76.17 -16.16
CA VAL A 4 20.97 -76.74 -14.81
C VAL A 4 22.42 -77.02 -14.34
N ARG A 5 22.85 -76.43 -13.21
CA ARG A 5 23.23 -77.12 -11.94
C ARG A 5 23.66 -76.17 -10.80
N SER A 6 23.36 -76.63 -9.58
CA SER A 6 23.75 -76.19 -8.22
C SER A 6 25.28 -76.14 -7.95
N SER A 7 25.74 -75.26 -7.05
CA SER A 7 26.66 -75.63 -5.94
C SER A 7 26.91 -74.49 -4.92
N GLU A 8 27.09 -74.89 -3.66
CA GLU A 8 27.45 -74.12 -2.46
C GLU A 8 28.90 -73.61 -2.49
N HIS A 9 29.23 -72.54 -1.74
CA HIS A 9 30.41 -72.52 -0.84
C HIS A 9 30.41 -71.32 0.14
N THR A 10 30.89 -71.61 1.33
CA THR A 10 30.95 -70.84 2.59
C THR A 10 32.26 -70.03 2.75
N ARG A 11 32.29 -69.12 3.75
CA ARG A 11 33.46 -68.56 4.52
C ARG A 11 34.25 -67.41 3.84
N GLN A 12 34.78 -66.35 4.50
CA GLN A 12 34.98 -65.98 5.92
C GLN A 12 35.59 -64.55 6.06
N TYR A 13 35.48 -63.96 7.27
CA TYR A 13 36.37 -62.96 7.94
C TYR A 13 36.44 -61.50 7.41
N ALA A 14 36.66 -60.45 8.20
CA ALA A 14 36.83 -60.17 9.63
C ALA A 14 36.73 -58.63 9.83
N GLY A 15 36.45 -58.16 11.06
CA GLY A 15 36.43 -56.74 11.42
C GLY A 15 37.81 -56.14 11.77
N ASP A 16 37.90 -54.82 11.84
CA ASP A 16 38.29 -54.03 13.03
C ASP A 16 38.67 -52.55 12.75
N TYR A 17 37.94 -51.65 13.43
CA TYR A 17 38.32 -50.46 14.21
C TYR A 17 39.45 -49.43 13.82
N GLN A 18 38.98 -48.15 13.66
CA GLN A 18 39.48 -46.83 14.19
C GLN A 18 40.74 -46.15 13.59
N PRO A 19 41.03 -44.83 13.85
CA PRO A 19 40.23 -43.67 14.30
C PRO A 19 40.44 -42.34 13.49
N VAL A 20 39.75 -41.28 13.92
CA VAL A 20 39.77 -39.87 13.49
C VAL A 20 41.12 -39.14 13.72
N SER A 21 41.49 -38.22 12.83
CA SER A 21 42.32 -37.05 13.14
C SER A 21 41.94 -35.82 12.26
N THR A 22 41.89 -34.64 12.89
CA THR A 22 41.94 -33.29 12.29
C THR A 22 43.25 -32.64 12.82
N PRO A 23 43.72 -31.43 12.43
CA PRO A 23 43.17 -30.36 11.56
C PRO A 23 44.22 -29.74 10.57
N SER A 24 43.82 -28.74 9.76
CA SER A 24 44.53 -27.46 9.50
C SER A 24 44.42 -26.95 8.05
N GLY A 25 44.19 -25.65 7.90
CA GLY A 25 44.81 -24.84 6.84
C GLY A 25 43.94 -24.49 5.63
N ASP A 26 43.83 -23.19 5.41
CA ASP A 26 43.24 -22.52 4.25
C ASP A 26 43.68 -23.10 2.90
N VAL A 27 42.81 -23.00 1.89
CA VAL A 27 43.08 -22.34 0.59
C VAL A 27 41.90 -22.63 -0.35
N ALA A 28 41.25 -21.55 -0.77
CA ALA A 28 40.29 -21.55 -1.84
C ALA A 28 40.98 -21.92 -3.16
N ILE A 29 40.51 -23.00 -3.80
CA ILE A 29 40.65 -23.18 -5.24
C ILE A 29 39.27 -23.55 -5.77
N ASP A 30 38.66 -22.55 -6.39
CA ASP A 30 37.42 -22.63 -7.15
C ASP A 30 37.69 -23.41 -8.45
N THR A 31 37.47 -24.72 -8.43
CA THR A 31 37.35 -25.51 -9.65
C THR A 31 35.88 -25.70 -9.97
N GLY A 32 35.45 -24.99 -11.02
CA GLY A 32 34.12 -25.14 -11.60
C GLY A 32 33.82 -26.60 -11.94
N LEU A 33 32.95 -27.19 -11.16
CA LEU A 33 32.19 -28.38 -11.50
C LEU A 33 30.76 -28.09 -11.06
N SER A 34 29.94 -27.76 -12.06
CA SER A 34 28.49 -27.73 -11.94
C SER A 34 28.04 -29.10 -11.49
N HIS A 35 27.77 -29.26 -10.19
CA HIS A 35 26.98 -30.37 -9.70
C HIS A 35 25.58 -30.17 -10.28
N SER A 36 25.31 -30.87 -11.39
CA SER A 36 23.98 -31.08 -11.92
C SER A 36 23.16 -31.74 -10.83
N ASP A 37 22.23 -30.98 -10.28
CA ASP A 37 21.18 -31.48 -9.38
C ASP A 37 20.25 -32.37 -10.21
N ASP A 38 20.69 -33.61 -10.49
CA ASP A 38 20.05 -34.56 -11.41
C ASP A 38 18.88 -35.32 -10.75
N SER A 39 18.25 -34.69 -9.75
CA SER A 39 17.12 -35.24 -8.99
C SER A 39 15.77 -34.64 -9.38
N ASP A 40 15.70 -33.86 -10.47
CA ASP A 40 14.46 -33.26 -10.93
C ASP A 40 13.89 -33.96 -12.18
N ALA A 41 13.06 -34.99 -11.97
CA ALA A 41 12.42 -35.86 -12.98
C ALA A 41 11.42 -35.16 -13.95
N ARG A 42 11.49 -33.82 -14.10
CA ARG A 42 10.59 -33.03 -14.94
C ARG A 42 11.10 -32.91 -16.38
N PRO A 43 10.21 -32.92 -17.40
CA PRO A 43 10.58 -32.67 -18.79
C PRO A 43 11.35 -31.36 -18.98
N LYS A 44 12.35 -31.35 -19.88
CA LYS A 44 13.20 -30.17 -20.16
C LYS A 44 12.41 -28.88 -20.40
N TRP A 45 11.27 -28.97 -21.09
CA TRP A 45 10.40 -27.82 -21.35
C TRP A 45 9.75 -27.25 -20.07
N GLN A 46 9.39 -28.09 -19.08
CA GLN A 46 8.83 -27.63 -17.82
C GLN A 46 9.88 -26.93 -16.95
N ARG A 47 11.13 -27.40 -17.01
CA ARG A 47 12.27 -26.78 -16.33
C ARG A 47 12.56 -25.41 -16.94
N PHE A 48 12.63 -25.33 -18.27
CA PHE A 48 12.80 -24.06 -19.00
C PHE A 48 11.69 -23.03 -18.70
N LEU A 49 10.41 -23.43 -18.73
CA LEU A 49 9.30 -22.51 -18.47
C LEU A 49 9.31 -21.97 -17.03
N ARG A 50 9.78 -22.78 -16.08
CA ARG A 50 9.92 -22.40 -14.67
C ARG A 50 11.10 -21.44 -14.47
N GLU A 51 12.27 -21.80 -14.98
CA GLU A 51 13.46 -20.95 -14.94
C GLU A 51 13.25 -19.64 -15.71
N SER A 52 12.41 -19.62 -16.74
CA SER A 52 12.08 -18.40 -17.48
C SER A 52 10.91 -17.62 -16.86
N ARG A 53 10.25 -18.14 -15.81
CA ARG A 53 9.03 -17.54 -15.22
C ARG A 53 7.93 -17.28 -16.26
N ALA A 54 7.88 -18.10 -17.31
CA ALA A 54 7.12 -17.84 -18.52
C ALA A 54 5.61 -17.70 -18.25
N VAL A 55 5.07 -18.47 -17.30
CA VAL A 55 3.65 -18.40 -16.90
C VAL A 55 3.31 -17.06 -16.24
N GLU A 56 4.22 -16.50 -15.44
CA GLU A 56 3.97 -15.24 -14.74
C GLU A 56 3.99 -14.07 -15.73
N PHE A 57 4.90 -14.12 -16.71
CA PHE A 57 4.91 -13.18 -17.84
C PHE A 57 3.67 -13.31 -18.70
N ALA A 58 3.29 -14.53 -19.10
CA ALA A 58 2.09 -14.77 -19.89
C ALA A 58 0.84 -14.23 -19.19
N PHE A 59 0.71 -14.49 -17.88
CA PHE A 59 -0.40 -13.95 -17.09
C PHE A 59 -0.37 -12.42 -17.02
N ALA A 60 0.79 -11.80 -16.80
CA ALA A 60 0.92 -10.33 -16.77
C ALA A 60 0.53 -9.71 -18.12
N ILE A 61 0.92 -10.32 -19.24
CA ILE A 61 0.56 -9.91 -20.60
C ILE A 61 -0.94 -10.06 -20.83
N VAL A 62 -1.54 -11.20 -20.47
CA VAL A 62 -2.99 -11.41 -20.58
C VAL A 62 -3.76 -10.37 -19.77
N MET A 63 -3.35 -10.12 -18.52
CA MET A 63 -3.96 -9.09 -17.67
C MET A 63 -3.76 -7.68 -18.24
N TYR A 64 -2.62 -7.38 -18.86
CA TYR A 64 -2.41 -6.11 -19.58
C TYR A 64 -3.35 -5.95 -20.77
N ILE A 65 -3.53 -7.01 -21.57
CA ILE A 65 -4.47 -7.03 -22.70
C ILE A 65 -5.90 -6.81 -22.18
N ILE A 66 -6.29 -7.49 -21.10
CA ILE A 66 -7.59 -7.29 -20.44
C ILE A 66 -7.71 -5.84 -19.97
N ALA A 67 -6.71 -5.28 -19.27
CA ALA A 67 -6.72 -3.90 -18.80
C ALA A 67 -6.86 -2.88 -19.94
N ARG A 68 -6.19 -3.09 -21.07
CA ARG A 68 -6.35 -2.25 -22.28
C ARG A 68 -7.72 -2.43 -22.95
N ARG A 69 -8.24 -3.65 -23.00
CA ARG A 69 -9.57 -3.93 -23.59
C ARG A 69 -10.70 -3.42 -22.71
N LEU A 70 -10.56 -3.46 -21.39
CA LEU A 70 -11.54 -2.94 -20.44
C LEU A 70 -11.87 -1.46 -20.72
N GLY A 71 -10.86 -0.67 -21.13
CA GLY A 71 -11.05 0.71 -21.56
C GLY A 71 -11.93 0.90 -22.80
N ARG A 72 -12.18 -0.17 -23.58
CA ARG A 72 -13.16 -0.18 -24.68
C ARG A 72 -14.51 -0.77 -24.28
N TRP A 73 -14.54 -1.64 -23.28
CA TRP A 73 -15.77 -2.32 -22.84
C TRP A 73 -16.59 -1.51 -21.86
N ILE A 74 -15.95 -0.71 -21.01
CA ILE A 74 -16.64 0.23 -20.12
C ILE A 74 -16.98 1.47 -20.93
N GLU A 75 -18.27 1.76 -21.07
CA GLU A 75 -18.73 3.00 -21.68
C GLU A 75 -18.24 4.21 -20.88
N VAL A 76 -17.86 5.27 -21.59
CA VAL A 76 -17.44 6.51 -20.94
C VAL A 76 -18.67 7.18 -20.36
N TYR A 77 -18.64 7.50 -19.07
CA TYR A 77 -19.73 8.18 -18.39
C TYR A 77 -20.01 9.54 -19.06
N GLN A 78 -21.22 9.69 -19.57
CA GLN A 78 -21.65 10.87 -20.32
C GLN A 78 -22.11 11.97 -19.37
N ARG A 79 -21.16 12.79 -18.92
CA ARG A 79 -21.44 13.99 -18.12
C ARG A 79 -22.06 15.08 -19.00
N ALA A 80 -23.01 15.84 -18.45
CA ALA A 80 -23.52 17.04 -19.09
C ALA A 80 -22.38 18.04 -19.36
N ILE A 81 -22.41 18.69 -20.53
CA ILE A 81 -21.41 19.71 -20.90
C ILE A 81 -21.58 20.90 -19.94
N PRO A 82 -20.51 21.38 -19.28
CA PRO A 82 -20.58 22.57 -18.43
C PRO A 82 -21.10 23.76 -19.23
N ARG A 83 -22.03 24.50 -18.63
CA ARG A 83 -22.67 25.65 -19.27
C ARG A 83 -22.62 26.85 -18.35
N ILE A 84 -22.31 27.99 -18.92
CA ILE A 84 -22.40 29.29 -18.26
C ILE A 84 -23.78 29.85 -18.57
N GLU A 85 -24.52 30.22 -17.53
CA GLU A 85 -25.85 30.80 -17.64
C GLU A 85 -25.79 32.24 -17.15
N MET A 86 -26.22 33.17 -18.01
CA MET A 86 -26.26 34.61 -17.73
C MET A 86 -27.68 35.11 -17.92
N ARG A 87 -28.27 35.66 -16.87
CA ARG A 87 -29.61 36.25 -16.93
C ARG A 87 -29.47 37.76 -17.09
N LEU A 88 -29.91 38.30 -18.23
CA LEU A 88 -29.86 39.75 -18.51
C LEU A 88 -31.03 40.48 -17.86
N ASN A 89 -32.20 39.85 -17.86
CA ASN A 89 -33.44 40.37 -17.30
C ASN A 89 -34.38 39.18 -16.96
N SER A 90 -35.63 39.46 -16.58
CA SER A 90 -36.60 38.43 -16.22
C SER A 90 -36.98 37.47 -17.36
N THR A 91 -36.75 37.83 -18.64
CA THR A 91 -37.17 37.06 -19.82
C THR A 91 -36.02 36.53 -20.68
N THR A 92 -34.81 37.07 -20.52
CA THR A 92 -33.68 36.83 -21.44
C THR A 92 -32.53 36.16 -20.71
N ILE A 93 -32.18 34.97 -21.15
CA ILE A 93 -31.06 34.16 -20.66
C ILE A 93 -30.12 33.89 -21.84
N ILE A 94 -28.82 34.04 -21.59
CA ILE A 94 -27.75 33.72 -22.55
C ILE A 94 -26.98 32.53 -22.02
N TRP A 95 -26.70 31.58 -22.92
CA TRP A 95 -25.88 30.41 -22.65
C TRP A 95 -24.48 30.60 -23.24
N GLY A 96 -23.47 30.35 -22.41
CA GLY A 96 -22.07 30.37 -22.80
C GLY A 96 -21.42 29.00 -22.64
N ARG A 97 -20.48 28.70 -23.52
CA ARG A 97 -19.54 27.59 -23.34
C ARG A 97 -18.58 27.90 -22.21
N ASP A 98 -18.05 26.86 -21.56
CA ASP A 98 -17.01 27.04 -20.54
C ASP A 98 -15.65 27.29 -21.24
N PRO A 99 -15.04 28.48 -21.07
CA PRO A 99 -13.76 28.80 -21.71
C PRO A 99 -12.60 27.91 -21.23
N ALA A 100 -12.75 27.23 -20.09
CA ALA A 100 -11.77 26.26 -19.61
C ALA A 100 -11.67 25.00 -20.50
N LEU A 101 -12.67 24.76 -21.36
CA LEU A 101 -12.76 23.63 -22.29
C LEU A 101 -12.46 24.01 -23.75
N ASP A 102 -12.18 25.30 -24.01
CA ASP A 102 -11.97 25.89 -25.34
C ASP A 102 -10.48 26.15 -25.64
N GLN A 103 -9.59 25.33 -25.08
CA GLN A 103 -8.15 25.42 -25.32
C GLN A 103 -7.77 24.66 -26.59
N GLU A 104 -6.82 25.19 -27.36
CA GLU A 104 -6.31 24.49 -28.54
C GLU A 104 -5.54 23.21 -28.17
N LYS A 105 -5.73 22.15 -28.97
CA LYS A 105 -4.96 20.91 -28.81
C LYS A 105 -3.52 21.11 -29.29
N LEU A 106 -2.62 21.26 -28.34
CA LEU A 106 -1.19 21.33 -28.61
C LEU A 106 -0.64 19.99 -29.11
N SER A 107 0.24 20.04 -30.12
CA SER A 107 0.94 18.86 -30.62
C SER A 107 1.82 18.22 -29.53
N SER A 108 1.78 16.89 -29.43
CA SER A 108 2.57 16.14 -28.46
C SER A 108 4.06 16.21 -28.83
N ARG A 109 4.79 17.15 -28.20
CA ARG A 109 6.23 17.35 -28.48
C ARG A 109 7.16 16.24 -27.96
N VAL A 110 6.66 15.33 -27.11
CA VAL A 110 7.48 14.27 -26.50
C VAL A 110 6.78 12.93 -26.66
N GLY A 111 7.32 12.09 -27.56
CA GLY A 111 6.88 10.71 -27.69
C GLY A 111 7.33 9.88 -26.46
N PRO A 112 6.54 8.88 -26.03
CA PRO A 112 6.88 8.02 -24.89
C PRO A 112 8.20 7.24 -25.08
N ALA A 113 8.71 7.14 -26.30
CA ALA A 113 9.98 6.50 -26.63
C ALA A 113 11.20 7.23 -26.04
N ILE A 114 11.17 8.56 -25.90
CA ILE A 114 12.31 9.35 -25.41
C ILE A 114 12.55 9.08 -23.91
N PRO A 115 11.54 9.15 -23.03
CA PRO A 115 11.70 8.74 -21.63
C PRO A 115 12.13 7.28 -21.48
N ILE A 116 11.56 6.35 -22.27
CA ILE A 116 11.91 4.92 -22.21
C ILE A 116 13.37 4.70 -22.63
N GLY A 117 13.82 5.34 -23.71
CA GLY A 117 15.20 5.24 -24.20
C GLY A 117 16.22 5.81 -23.22
N ILE A 118 15.99 7.04 -22.74
CA ILE A 118 16.84 7.69 -21.73
C ILE A 118 16.87 6.85 -20.45
N ASN A 119 15.73 6.30 -20.05
CA ASN A 119 15.61 5.45 -18.89
C ASN A 119 16.39 4.13 -19.03
N LEU A 120 16.27 3.44 -20.17
CA LEU A 120 17.03 2.22 -20.44
C LEU A 120 18.55 2.50 -20.46
N VAL A 121 18.97 3.65 -21.01
CA VAL A 121 20.39 4.04 -21.02
C VAL A 121 20.90 4.31 -19.59
N ILE A 122 20.23 5.17 -18.83
CA ILE A 122 20.66 5.53 -17.46
C ILE A 122 20.67 4.31 -16.54
N ASN A 123 19.75 3.35 -16.73
CA ASN A 123 19.53 2.30 -15.74
C ASN A 123 19.97 0.90 -16.16
N TYR A 124 20.26 0.69 -17.45
CA TYR A 124 20.75 -0.61 -17.95
C TYR A 124 22.15 -0.51 -18.55
N VAL A 125 22.49 0.63 -19.16
CA VAL A 125 23.83 0.85 -19.75
C VAL A 125 24.81 1.37 -18.69
N LEU A 126 24.42 2.39 -17.92
CA LEU A 126 25.30 2.99 -16.90
C LEU A 126 25.76 1.99 -15.82
N PRO A 127 24.91 1.11 -15.25
CA PRO A 127 25.37 0.13 -14.25
C PRO A 127 26.30 -0.95 -14.80
N LYS A 128 26.18 -1.29 -16.10
CA LYS A 128 27.12 -2.19 -16.77
C LYS A 128 28.49 -1.55 -16.98
N ILE A 129 28.52 -0.22 -17.18
CA ILE A 129 29.75 0.56 -17.29
C ILE A 129 30.43 0.72 -15.92
N VAL A 130 29.65 0.86 -14.82
CA VAL A 130 30.14 1.07 -13.45
C VAL A 130 30.59 -0.22 -12.75
N GLY A 131 30.52 -1.39 -13.42
CA GLY A 131 31.02 -2.66 -12.86
C GLY A 131 30.15 -3.23 -11.73
N VAL A 132 28.82 -3.15 -11.86
CA VAL A 132 27.87 -3.71 -10.88
C VAL A 132 27.85 -5.25 -10.94
N ARG A 133 27.79 -5.89 -9.77
CA ARG A 133 27.71 -7.36 -9.61
C ARG A 133 26.55 -7.94 -10.42
N VAL A 134 26.84 -8.91 -11.28
CA VAL A 134 25.82 -9.63 -12.07
C VAL A 134 25.19 -10.69 -11.18
N ILE A 135 23.96 -10.43 -10.73
CA ILE A 135 23.15 -11.42 -10.01
C ILE A 135 22.36 -12.23 -11.05
N PRO A 136 22.42 -13.57 -11.02
CA PRO A 136 21.62 -14.42 -11.89
C PRO A 136 20.13 -14.09 -11.80
N HIS A 137 19.43 -14.11 -12.94
CA HIS A 137 17.97 -13.91 -13.06
C HIS A 137 17.38 -12.55 -12.65
N ASP A 138 18.19 -11.60 -12.23
CA ASP A 138 17.71 -10.31 -11.73
C ASP A 138 16.96 -9.47 -12.78
N VAL A 139 17.45 -9.46 -14.02
CA VAL A 139 16.81 -8.75 -15.15
C VAL A 139 15.39 -9.30 -15.40
N ARG A 140 15.23 -10.63 -15.35
CA ARG A 140 13.93 -11.29 -15.53
C ARG A 140 12.95 -10.86 -14.43
N ASP A 141 13.38 -10.84 -13.18
CA ASP A 141 12.50 -10.51 -12.05
C ASP A 141 12.15 -9.01 -12.01
N HIS A 142 13.07 -8.14 -12.43
CA HIS A 142 12.80 -6.73 -12.67
C HIS A 142 11.74 -6.53 -13.77
N LEU A 143 11.92 -7.15 -14.94
CA LEU A 143 10.99 -7.04 -16.07
C LEU A 143 9.59 -7.55 -15.72
N LEU A 144 9.49 -8.61 -14.92
CA LEU A 144 8.20 -9.10 -14.45
C LEU A 144 7.53 -8.09 -13.51
N SER A 145 8.28 -7.52 -12.57
CA SER A 145 7.77 -6.52 -11.62
C SER A 145 7.30 -5.25 -12.34
N LEU A 146 8.06 -4.81 -13.35
CA LEU A 146 7.71 -3.71 -14.23
C LEU A 146 6.42 -3.99 -15.00
N GLY A 147 6.31 -5.18 -15.60
CA GLY A 147 5.09 -5.61 -16.30
C GLY A 147 3.88 -5.63 -15.38
N GLN A 148 4.00 -6.16 -14.16
CA GLN A 148 2.93 -6.18 -13.17
C GLN A 148 2.48 -4.76 -12.76
N ALA A 149 3.42 -3.85 -12.53
CA ALA A 149 3.11 -2.46 -12.17
C ALA A 149 2.40 -1.70 -13.30
N ILE A 150 2.88 -1.84 -14.54
CA ILE A 150 2.25 -1.24 -15.72
C ILE A 150 0.84 -1.81 -15.92
N THR A 151 0.66 -3.12 -15.78
CA THR A 151 -0.65 -3.77 -15.89
C THR A 151 -1.64 -3.23 -14.85
N LEU A 152 -1.22 -3.15 -13.58
CA LEU A 152 -2.07 -2.64 -12.50
C LEU A 152 -2.42 -1.16 -12.70
N SER A 153 -1.43 -0.34 -13.08
CA SER A 153 -1.62 1.08 -13.40
C SER A 153 -2.59 1.27 -14.57
N THR A 154 -2.40 0.52 -15.67
CA THR A 154 -3.27 0.59 -16.85
C THR A 154 -4.71 0.21 -16.51
N LEU A 155 -4.90 -0.83 -15.69
CA LEU A 155 -6.21 -1.28 -15.26
C LEU A 155 -6.94 -0.18 -14.46
N LEU A 156 -6.27 0.40 -13.46
CA LEU A 156 -6.82 1.47 -12.62
C LEU A 156 -7.12 2.73 -13.41
N VAL A 157 -6.22 3.15 -14.30
CA VAL A 157 -6.37 4.37 -15.10
C VAL A 157 -7.52 4.24 -16.09
N ASN A 158 -7.57 3.14 -16.86
CA ASN A 158 -8.63 2.96 -17.85
C ASN A 158 -10.01 2.83 -17.19
N PHE A 159 -10.07 2.11 -16.07
CA PHE A 159 -11.26 2.05 -15.25
C PHE A 159 -11.69 3.45 -14.79
N THR A 160 -10.79 4.20 -14.15
CA THR A 160 -11.11 5.53 -13.60
C THR A 160 -11.48 6.54 -14.68
N LYS A 161 -10.78 6.57 -15.82
CA LYS A 161 -11.08 7.46 -16.94
C LYS A 161 -12.50 7.28 -17.48
N ASN A 162 -12.89 6.02 -17.71
CA ASN A 162 -14.20 5.74 -18.29
C ASN A 162 -15.33 6.03 -17.30
N VAL A 163 -15.14 5.68 -16.02
CA VAL A 163 -16.17 5.93 -15.01
C VAL A 163 -16.29 7.43 -14.65
N THR A 164 -15.20 8.20 -14.73
CA THR A 164 -15.23 9.63 -14.37
C THR A 164 -15.78 10.55 -15.47
N GLY A 165 -15.48 10.25 -16.75
CA GLY A 165 -15.95 11.05 -17.90
C GLY A 165 -15.53 12.52 -17.86
N ARG A 166 -14.33 12.84 -17.33
CA ARG A 166 -13.88 14.23 -17.16
C ARG A 166 -13.46 14.84 -18.50
N PHE A 167 -14.02 16.01 -18.82
CA PHE A 167 -13.63 16.81 -19.98
C PHE A 167 -12.16 17.27 -19.94
N ARG A 168 -11.52 17.28 -21.10
CA ARG A 168 -10.20 17.87 -21.34
C ARG A 168 -10.31 19.38 -21.51
N PRO A 169 -9.24 20.15 -21.25
CA PRO A 169 -9.20 21.55 -21.58
C PRO A 169 -9.39 21.85 -23.08
N CYS A 170 -9.10 20.89 -23.95
CA CYS A 170 -9.27 20.99 -25.41
C CYS A 170 -10.49 20.22 -25.93
N PHE A 171 -11.56 20.11 -25.13
CA PHE A 171 -12.71 19.27 -25.48
C PHE A 171 -13.43 19.73 -26.75
N TYR A 172 -13.66 21.03 -26.92
CA TYR A 172 -14.40 21.54 -28.09
C TYR A 172 -13.61 21.38 -29.39
N ASP A 173 -12.29 21.57 -29.34
CA ASP A 173 -11.37 21.29 -30.44
C ASP A 173 -11.30 19.79 -30.75
N ASP A 174 -11.17 18.94 -29.71
CA ASP A 174 -11.12 17.49 -29.85
C ASP A 174 -12.36 16.92 -30.53
N CYS A 175 -13.56 17.40 -30.21
CA CYS A 175 -14.82 16.87 -30.77
C CYS A 175 -15.29 17.54 -32.06
N GLY A 176 -14.56 18.55 -32.56
CA GLY A 176 -14.96 19.34 -33.73
C GLY A 176 -16.27 20.08 -33.51
N TRP A 177 -16.36 20.86 -32.42
CA TRP A 177 -17.56 21.61 -32.06
C TRP A 177 -18.02 22.56 -33.18
N ASN A 178 -19.31 22.59 -33.49
CA ASN A 178 -19.87 23.53 -34.46
C ASN A 178 -20.03 24.93 -33.85
N TYR A 179 -19.19 25.87 -34.29
CA TYR A 179 -19.19 27.27 -33.85
C TYR A 179 -20.17 28.16 -34.61
N ASP A 180 -20.72 27.71 -35.73
CA ASP A 180 -21.63 28.50 -36.58
C ASP A 180 -23.06 28.59 -36.02
N VAL A 181 -23.38 27.75 -35.04
CA VAL A 181 -24.69 27.68 -34.40
C VAL A 181 -24.64 28.29 -33.00
N VAL A 182 -25.59 29.18 -32.71
CA VAL A 182 -25.80 29.69 -31.35
C VAL A 182 -26.25 28.55 -30.45
N TRP A 183 -25.48 28.26 -29.42
CA TRP A 183 -25.75 27.14 -28.54
C TRP A 183 -26.94 27.42 -27.60
N ASP A 184 -27.87 26.48 -27.51
CA ASP A 184 -29.05 26.53 -26.65
C ASP A 184 -28.78 26.05 -25.21
N GLY A 185 -27.53 25.69 -24.89
CA GLY A 185 -27.11 25.19 -23.58
C GLY A 185 -27.36 23.70 -23.33
N VAL A 186 -27.92 22.97 -24.31
CA VAL A 186 -28.32 21.56 -24.16
C VAL A 186 -27.88 20.69 -25.33
N THR A 187 -27.99 21.19 -26.55
CA THR A 187 -27.65 20.45 -27.77
C THR A 187 -26.17 20.06 -27.81
N ASN A 188 -25.89 18.81 -28.17
CA ASN A 188 -24.52 18.39 -28.45
C ASN A 188 -24.17 18.77 -29.90
N LEU A 189 -23.24 19.71 -30.06
CA LEU A 189 -22.81 20.23 -31.36
C LEU A 189 -21.46 19.63 -31.82
N CYS A 190 -20.99 18.54 -31.19
CA CYS A 190 -19.80 17.82 -31.62
C CYS A 190 -20.02 17.09 -32.96
N SER A 191 -19.05 17.16 -33.86
CA SER A 191 -19.11 16.50 -35.18
C SER A 191 -18.33 15.18 -35.23
N ASP A 192 -17.32 14.99 -34.37
CA ASP A 192 -16.51 13.77 -34.27
C ASP A 192 -16.82 12.98 -32.98
N PRO A 193 -17.52 11.84 -33.06
CA PRO A 193 -17.80 10.98 -31.90
C PRO A 193 -16.54 10.39 -31.26
N SER A 194 -15.46 10.21 -32.03
CA SER A 194 -14.21 9.64 -31.52
C SER A 194 -13.44 10.68 -30.71
N GLY A 195 -13.39 11.91 -31.22
CA GLY A 195 -12.90 13.10 -30.53
C GLY A 195 -13.66 13.41 -29.25
N GLU A 196 -15.00 13.35 -29.28
CA GLU A 196 -15.83 13.51 -28.09
C GLU A 196 -15.47 12.49 -27.00
N ARG A 197 -15.31 11.22 -27.40
CA ARG A 197 -14.95 10.16 -26.46
C ARG A 197 -13.57 10.38 -25.83
N ASP A 198 -12.55 10.75 -26.61
CA ASP A 198 -11.19 11.00 -26.10
C ASP A 198 -11.14 12.28 -25.23
N GLY A 199 -11.91 13.30 -25.64
CA GLY A 199 -12.10 14.56 -24.92
C GLY A 199 -12.73 14.38 -23.54
N ARG A 200 -13.49 13.30 -23.30
CA ARG A 200 -14.07 12.93 -21.99
C ARG A 200 -13.16 12.05 -21.12
N GLN A 201 -11.94 11.73 -21.55
CA GLN A 201 -11.01 10.85 -20.86
C GLN A 201 -9.76 11.57 -20.32
N SER A 202 -9.95 12.72 -19.66
CA SER A 202 -8.82 13.53 -19.16
C SER A 202 -8.16 13.00 -17.89
N PHE A 203 -8.93 12.49 -16.92
CA PHE A 203 -8.44 12.17 -15.58
C PHE A 203 -8.59 10.68 -15.22
N PRO A 204 -7.56 10.04 -14.62
CA PRO A 204 -6.19 10.53 -14.44
C PRO A 204 -5.36 10.45 -15.74
N SER A 205 -4.25 11.19 -15.85
CA SER A 205 -3.40 11.15 -17.05
C SER A 205 -2.76 9.77 -17.26
N GLY A 206 -2.98 9.18 -18.44
CA GLY A 206 -2.42 7.87 -18.80
C GLY A 206 -0.91 7.88 -18.99
N HIS A 207 -0.36 8.91 -19.65
CA HIS A 207 1.07 9.09 -19.83
C HIS A 207 1.78 9.28 -18.48
N ALA A 208 1.22 10.11 -17.60
CA ALA A 208 1.78 10.33 -16.27
C ALA A 208 1.76 9.05 -15.43
N SER A 209 0.64 8.31 -15.45
CA SER A 209 0.50 7.06 -14.67
C SER A 209 1.41 5.95 -15.19
N PHE A 210 1.60 5.87 -16.51
CA PHE A 210 2.59 4.97 -17.12
C PHE A 210 4.00 5.32 -16.66
N ALA A 211 4.39 6.59 -16.78
CA ALA A 211 5.70 7.08 -16.35
C ALA A 211 5.94 6.78 -14.87
N TRP A 212 5.00 7.10 -13.98
CA TRP A 212 5.13 6.80 -12.55
C TRP A 212 5.25 5.31 -12.25
N SER A 213 4.47 4.45 -12.93
CA SER A 213 4.56 3.00 -12.73
C SER A 213 5.90 2.42 -13.20
N ALA A 214 6.42 2.89 -14.34
CA ALA A 214 7.68 2.41 -14.89
C ALA A 214 8.89 2.96 -14.12
N MET A 215 8.95 4.28 -13.95
CA MET A 215 10.03 4.97 -13.25
C MET A 215 10.07 4.62 -11.76
N GLY A 216 8.91 4.45 -11.13
CA GLY A 216 8.81 4.09 -9.72
C GLY A 216 9.40 2.71 -9.43
N VAL A 217 9.01 1.68 -10.20
CA VAL A 217 9.59 0.33 -10.07
C VAL A 217 11.09 0.35 -10.28
N LEU A 218 11.54 1.09 -11.29
CA LEU A 218 12.96 1.20 -11.57
C LEU A 218 13.73 1.89 -10.46
N THR A 219 13.19 2.97 -9.92
CA THR A 219 13.83 3.69 -8.80
C THR A 219 13.96 2.76 -7.60
N LEU A 220 12.91 2.02 -7.25
CA LEU A 220 12.96 1.01 -6.19
C LEU A 220 13.97 -0.11 -6.48
N TYR A 221 14.07 -0.55 -7.73
CA TYR A 221 15.05 -1.54 -8.16
C TYR A 221 16.50 -1.04 -7.99
N LEU A 222 16.80 0.18 -8.45
CA LEU A 222 18.12 0.79 -8.28
C LEU A 222 18.48 0.98 -6.81
N LEU A 223 17.53 1.43 -5.99
CA LEU A 223 17.73 1.57 -4.55
C LEU A 223 18.01 0.20 -3.91
N GLY A 224 17.33 -0.86 -4.32
CA GLY A 224 17.62 -2.22 -3.89
C GLY A 224 19.04 -2.64 -4.27
N ARG A 225 19.46 -2.39 -5.52
CA ARG A 225 20.80 -2.70 -6.02
C ARG A 225 21.92 -1.90 -5.35
N SER A 226 21.67 -0.62 -5.07
CA SER A 226 22.62 0.25 -4.38
C SER A 226 23.02 -0.31 -3.02
N ARG A 227 22.10 -0.99 -2.31
CA ARG A 227 22.38 -1.63 -1.03
C ARG A 227 23.24 -2.88 -1.14
N LEU A 228 23.06 -3.67 -2.20
CA LEU A 228 23.79 -4.94 -2.39
C LEU A 228 25.26 -4.73 -2.79
N ASN A 229 25.60 -3.56 -3.33
CA ASN A 229 26.98 -3.21 -3.68
C ASN A 229 27.75 -2.53 -2.54
N CYS A 230 27.10 -2.26 -1.39
CA CYS A 230 27.69 -1.49 -0.28
C CYS A 230 28.46 -2.34 0.74
N ASP A 231 28.70 -3.63 0.49
CA ASP A 231 29.41 -4.51 1.43
C ASP A 231 30.87 -4.11 1.72
N ASN A 232 31.41 -3.02 1.15
CA ASN A 232 32.79 -2.60 1.43
C ASN A 232 33.10 -1.09 1.37
N ARG A 233 32.14 -0.17 1.46
CA ARG A 233 32.47 1.27 1.62
C ARG A 233 31.57 1.98 2.62
N SER A 234 32.12 2.18 3.82
CA SER A 234 31.78 3.30 4.69
C SER A 234 31.91 4.60 3.89
N GLU A 235 30.89 5.46 4.00
CA GLU A 235 30.77 6.75 3.31
C GLU A 235 30.52 6.67 1.79
N SER A 236 29.24 6.61 1.42
CA SER A 236 28.86 7.11 0.10
C SER A 236 27.62 7.99 0.21
N LEU A 237 27.64 9.11 -0.53
CA LEU A 237 26.51 10.00 -0.82
C LEU A 237 25.22 9.24 -1.19
N LEU A 238 25.37 8.00 -1.68
CA LEU A 238 24.29 7.09 -2.06
C LEU A 238 23.51 6.56 -0.85
N HIS A 239 24.17 6.33 0.29
CA HIS A 239 23.53 5.88 1.54
C HIS A 239 22.62 6.97 2.13
N ASP A 240 23.10 8.22 2.13
CA ASP A 240 22.31 9.38 2.55
C ASP A 240 21.20 9.68 1.54
N GLY A 241 21.45 9.48 0.23
CA GLY A 241 20.43 9.52 -0.81
C GLY A 241 19.31 8.49 -0.61
N VAL A 242 19.64 7.25 -0.23
CA VAL A 242 18.67 6.16 0.03
C VAL A 242 17.87 6.43 1.31
N LYS A 243 18.48 6.99 2.36
CA LYS A 243 17.77 7.42 3.58
C LYS A 243 16.84 8.59 3.30
N THR A 244 17.32 9.59 2.54
CA THR A 244 16.54 10.76 2.11
C THR A 244 15.39 10.36 1.19
N PHE A 245 15.58 9.37 0.31
CA PHE A 245 14.54 8.86 -0.58
C PHE A 245 13.49 8.00 0.14
N LYS A 246 13.88 7.24 1.18
CA LYS A 246 12.91 6.60 2.09
C LYS A 246 12.03 7.64 2.79
N PHE A 247 12.61 8.77 3.18
CA PHE A 247 11.84 9.93 3.64
C PHE A 247 10.93 10.42 2.50
N PHE A 248 11.47 10.74 1.32
CA PHE A 248 10.73 11.29 0.18
C PHE A 248 9.53 10.41 -0.27
N CYS A 249 9.65 9.09 -0.27
CA CYS A 249 8.57 8.16 -0.60
C CYS A 249 7.52 7.98 0.52
N CYS A 250 7.88 8.17 1.78
CA CYS A 250 6.89 8.26 2.85
C CYS A 250 6.06 9.56 2.76
N PHE A 251 6.60 10.59 2.11
CA PHE A 251 5.98 11.91 1.92
C PHE A 251 5.32 12.12 0.54
N LEU A 252 5.37 11.15 -0.37
CA LEU A 252 4.78 11.28 -1.71
C LEU A 252 3.25 11.45 -1.75
N PRO A 253 2.48 11.09 -0.70
CA PRO A 253 1.10 11.54 -0.61
C PRO A 253 0.93 13.01 -0.16
N CYS A 254 1.98 13.70 0.29
CA CYS A 254 1.85 14.98 1.00
C CYS A 254 2.21 16.25 0.20
N PHE A 255 2.77 16.16 -1.02
CA PHE A 255 3.06 17.35 -1.81
C PHE A 255 1.88 17.75 -2.69
N GLY A 256 0.96 18.49 -2.06
CA GLY A 256 -0.15 19.17 -2.70
C GLY A 256 -0.64 20.37 -1.88
N ALA A 257 0.26 21.11 -1.21
CA ALA A 257 -0.04 22.43 -0.67
C ALA A 257 1.26 23.18 -0.26
N ALA A 258 1.24 24.51 -0.46
CA ALA A 258 2.11 25.53 0.10
C ALA A 258 3.45 25.85 -0.59
N THR A 259 3.35 26.83 -1.48
CA THR A 259 4.18 28.06 -1.60
C THR A 259 5.33 28.25 -0.61
N THR A 260 6.48 28.66 -1.17
CA THR A 260 7.71 29.15 -0.52
C THR A 260 7.45 30.35 0.40
N PRO A 261 8.33 30.56 1.41
CA PRO A 261 9.37 31.58 1.20
C PRO A 261 10.77 31.16 1.71
N ASP A 262 11.76 31.77 1.06
CA ASP A 262 13.20 31.79 1.36
C ASP A 262 13.53 32.07 2.82
N PHE A 263 14.49 31.33 3.37
CA PHE A 263 15.47 31.85 4.34
C PHE A 263 16.74 30.98 4.32
N SER A 264 17.80 31.51 3.70
CA SER A 264 19.20 31.22 4.07
C SER A 264 19.53 32.09 5.31
N PRO A 265 20.39 31.66 6.27
CA PRO A 265 21.83 31.64 5.99
C PRO A 265 22.72 30.64 6.79
N THR A 266 23.94 30.51 6.26
CA THR A 266 25.24 30.33 6.95
C THR A 266 25.64 28.99 7.57
N TYR A 267 26.43 28.30 6.75
CA TYR A 267 27.58 27.45 7.08
C TYR A 267 28.38 27.89 8.31
N ARG A 268 28.62 26.98 9.26
CA ARG A 268 29.88 26.96 10.03
C ARG A 268 30.30 25.51 10.33
N ARG A 269 31.47 25.19 9.82
CA ARG A 269 32.21 23.91 9.92
C ARG A 269 32.79 23.78 11.33
N ALA A 270 32.52 22.67 12.01
CA ALA A 270 33.31 22.21 13.15
C ALA A 270 33.47 20.68 13.06
N SER A 271 34.71 20.27 13.31
CA SER A 271 35.36 19.01 13.02
C SER A 271 34.97 17.85 13.95
N SER A 272 34.94 16.65 13.36
CA SER A 272 35.29 15.32 13.90
C SER A 272 35.09 15.04 15.39
N ILE A 273 34.27 14.02 15.69
CA ILE A 273 34.66 12.82 16.46
C ILE A 273 33.61 11.73 16.15
N ALA A 274 34.12 10.56 15.80
CA ALA A 274 33.35 9.37 15.49
C ALA A 274 32.84 8.69 16.78
N SER A 275 31.58 8.26 16.76
CA SER A 275 31.11 7.09 17.52
C SER A 275 29.71 6.70 17.04
N ASP A 276 29.57 5.44 16.64
CA ASP A 276 28.35 4.76 16.25
C ASP A 276 27.18 4.99 17.21
N VAL A 277 26.00 5.35 16.68
CA VAL A 277 24.74 5.37 17.44
C VAL A 277 23.60 4.80 16.58
N PRO A 278 22.86 3.78 17.06
CA PRO A 278 21.62 3.31 16.45
C PRO A 278 20.45 4.24 16.83
N PHE A 279 19.70 4.69 15.82
CA PHE A 279 18.44 5.45 15.93
C PHE A 279 17.29 4.45 15.73
N MET A 280 16.25 4.30 16.55
CA MET A 280 15.54 5.22 17.43
C MET A 280 14.94 4.42 18.61
N GLU A 281 15.37 4.70 19.84
CA GLU A 281 14.64 4.31 21.04
C GLU A 281 13.48 5.28 21.28
N SER A 282 12.30 4.72 21.53
CA SER A 282 11.15 5.43 22.06
C SER A 282 11.50 5.93 23.46
N ILE A 283 11.60 7.25 23.63
CA ILE A 283 11.77 7.90 24.93
C ILE A 283 10.56 7.56 25.81
N THR A 284 10.77 6.66 26.77
CA THR A 284 10.04 6.65 28.03
C THR A 284 11.07 6.87 29.11
N SER A 285 11.00 8.02 29.75
CA SER A 285 11.90 8.48 30.81
C SER A 285 11.91 7.50 31.98
N VAL A 286 13.04 6.84 32.22
CA VAL A 286 13.33 6.21 33.51
C VAL A 286 14.25 7.16 34.24
N ALA A 287 13.72 7.84 35.25
CA ALA A 287 14.53 8.60 36.20
C ALA A 287 15.36 7.61 37.04
N GLU A 288 16.67 7.77 37.03
CA GLU A 288 17.57 7.11 37.97
C GLU A 288 17.37 7.65 39.39
N VAL A 289 17.24 6.74 40.36
CA VAL A 289 17.56 6.98 41.77
C VAL A 289 18.50 5.86 42.20
N PRO A 290 19.67 6.16 42.81
CA PRO A 290 20.63 5.14 43.20
C PRO A 290 20.33 4.60 44.61
N GLY A 291 20.46 3.27 44.79
CA GLY A 291 20.44 2.66 46.12
C GLY A 291 20.27 1.14 46.12
N LEU A 292 21.28 0.44 46.62
CA LEU A 292 21.38 -1.00 46.92
C LEU A 292 20.04 -1.73 47.19
N ALA A 293 19.76 -2.82 46.47
CA ALA A 293 18.90 -3.91 46.95
C ALA A 293 19.27 -5.26 46.27
N GLY A 294 19.31 -6.32 47.08
CA GLY A 294 19.78 -7.67 46.72
C GLY A 294 18.91 -8.49 45.76
N PRO A 295 19.23 -9.78 45.56
CA PRO A 295 18.67 -10.59 44.49
C PRO A 295 17.26 -11.03 44.85
N ASP A 296 16.29 -10.52 44.08
CA ASP A 296 14.86 -10.92 43.94
C ASP A 296 13.88 -9.77 44.16
N SER A 297 13.79 -8.89 43.16
CA SER A 297 12.65 -7.97 43.04
C SER A 297 12.35 -7.65 41.59
N ARG A 298 11.79 -8.62 40.84
CA ARG A 298 10.95 -8.24 39.70
C ARG A 298 9.68 -7.61 40.28
N PRO A 299 9.32 -6.36 39.94
CA PRO A 299 8.13 -5.73 40.49
C PRO A 299 6.90 -6.59 40.19
N ARG A 300 6.06 -6.82 41.20
CA ARG A 300 4.76 -7.50 41.04
C ARG A 300 3.84 -6.60 40.23
N VAL A 301 3.92 -6.69 38.90
CA VAL A 301 3.00 -6.03 37.97
C VAL A 301 1.58 -6.44 38.35
N SER A 302 0.73 -5.44 38.63
CA SER A 302 -0.64 -5.68 39.08
C SER A 302 -1.42 -6.50 38.04
N LYS A 303 -2.43 -7.26 38.48
CA LYS A 303 -3.29 -8.03 37.57
C LYS A 303 -3.92 -7.13 36.49
N TRP A 304 -4.24 -5.89 36.86
CA TRP A 304 -4.80 -4.88 35.96
C TRP A 304 -3.80 -4.38 34.92
N GLU A 305 -2.57 -4.05 35.32
CA GLU A 305 -1.51 -3.65 34.37
C GLU A 305 -1.23 -4.74 33.33
N ARG A 306 -1.28 -6.01 33.73
CA ARG A 306 -1.14 -7.13 32.81
C ARG A 306 -2.27 -7.19 31.79
N ILE A 307 -3.52 -7.06 32.24
CA ILE A 307 -4.70 -7.04 31.34
C ILE A 307 -4.62 -5.85 30.39
N VAL A 308 -4.31 -4.65 30.89
CA VAL A 308 -4.20 -3.43 30.07
C VAL A 308 -3.15 -3.61 28.97
N ARG A 309 -1.98 -4.19 29.31
CA ARG A 309 -0.90 -4.46 28.36
C ARG A 309 -1.24 -5.58 27.37
N ASP A 310 -1.84 -6.67 27.85
CA ASP A 310 -2.12 -7.85 27.02
C ASP A 310 -3.30 -7.63 26.07
N TYR A 311 -4.22 -6.72 26.39
CA TYR A 311 -5.33 -6.34 25.49
C TYR A 311 -5.13 -5.00 24.79
N ARG A 312 -3.99 -4.31 25.02
CA ARG A 312 -3.67 -3.01 24.40
C ARG A 312 -4.76 -1.96 24.62
N ILE A 313 -5.34 -1.96 25.83
CA ILE A 313 -6.53 -1.17 26.18
C ILE A 313 -6.24 0.32 26.04
N ALA A 314 -5.02 0.76 26.39
CA ALA A 314 -4.62 2.15 26.27
C ALA A 314 -4.63 2.62 24.80
N GLU A 315 -4.04 1.85 23.89
CA GLU A 315 -4.01 2.21 22.46
C GLU A 315 -5.42 2.23 21.85
N PHE A 316 -6.28 1.26 22.19
CA PHE A 316 -7.68 1.29 21.78
C PHE A 316 -8.41 2.54 22.31
N THR A 317 -8.22 2.86 23.60
CA THR A 317 -8.88 4.01 24.23
C THR A 317 -8.46 5.32 23.57
N ILE A 318 -7.16 5.54 23.35
CA ILE A 318 -6.64 6.73 22.67
C ILE A 318 -7.22 6.83 21.25
N SER A 319 -7.32 5.72 20.53
CA SER A 319 -7.86 5.70 19.17
C SER A 319 -9.34 6.07 19.15
N VAL A 320 -10.13 5.56 20.09
CA VAL A 320 -11.56 5.92 20.24
C VAL A 320 -11.72 7.38 20.63
N LEU A 321 -10.89 7.90 21.54
CA LEU A 321 -10.89 9.32 21.91
C LEU A 321 -10.55 10.21 20.70
N MET A 322 -9.57 9.80 19.88
CA MET A 322 -9.21 10.47 18.63
C MET A 322 -10.39 10.51 17.64
N TYR A 323 -11.14 9.41 17.52
CA TYR A 323 -12.38 9.37 16.74
C TYR A 323 -13.45 10.32 17.31
N GLY A 324 -13.62 10.32 18.63
CA GLY A 324 -14.52 11.25 19.33
C GLY A 324 -14.17 12.72 19.05
N PHE A 325 -12.88 13.05 19.04
CA PHE A 325 -12.40 14.39 18.69
C PHE A 325 -12.67 14.74 17.21
N ALA A 326 -12.61 13.76 16.31
CA ALA A 326 -13.04 13.95 14.92
C ALA A 326 -14.54 14.29 14.81
N LEU A 327 -15.39 13.65 15.61
CA LEU A 327 -16.82 13.96 15.67
C LEU A 327 -17.09 15.35 16.25
N PHE A 328 -16.29 15.79 17.23
CA PHE A 328 -16.31 17.17 17.71
C PHE A 328 -16.01 18.15 16.57
N PHE A 329 -14.91 17.93 15.83
CA PHE A 329 -14.60 18.76 14.67
C PHE A 329 -15.73 18.80 13.65
N ALA A 330 -16.39 17.66 13.37
CA ALA A 330 -17.50 17.59 12.43
C ALA A 330 -18.69 18.51 12.78
N LYS A 331 -18.83 18.90 14.05
CA LYS A 331 -19.88 19.80 14.56
C LYS A 331 -19.50 21.27 14.50
N ILE A 332 -18.22 21.60 14.35
CA ILE A 332 -17.75 22.98 14.20
C ILE A 332 -18.36 23.62 12.95
N GLU A 333 -18.53 24.94 13.00
CA GLU A 333 -18.97 25.74 11.86
C GLU A 333 -18.00 25.63 10.69
N VAL A 334 -18.56 25.62 9.48
CA VAL A 334 -17.78 25.55 8.25
C VAL A 334 -17.29 26.94 7.91
N ALA A 335 -16.02 27.07 7.53
CA ALA A 335 -15.46 28.30 7.02
C ALA A 335 -16.32 28.84 5.87
N GLN A 336 -16.72 30.12 5.98
CA GLN A 336 -17.50 30.78 4.96
C GLN A 336 -16.56 31.42 3.94
N ARG A 337 -16.73 31.05 2.67
CA ARG A 337 -16.04 31.67 1.52
C ARG A 337 -17.06 32.39 0.66
N ASP A 338 -16.64 33.45 0.01
CA ASP A 338 -17.51 34.13 -0.95
C ASP A 338 -17.85 33.20 -2.11
N ILE A 339 -19.10 33.29 -2.58
CA ILE A 339 -19.59 32.46 -3.69
C ILE A 339 -18.86 32.93 -4.96
N PRO A 340 -18.23 32.02 -5.72
CA PRO A 340 -17.51 32.40 -6.93
C PRO A 340 -18.49 32.93 -7.98
N ASN A 341 -18.12 34.06 -8.58
CA ASN A 341 -18.88 34.76 -9.59
C ASN A 341 -18.01 34.99 -10.84
N ILE A 342 -18.67 35.16 -11.99
CA ILE A 342 -18.00 35.50 -13.25
C ILE A 342 -18.59 36.82 -13.72
N GLU A 343 -17.79 37.90 -13.71
CA GLU A 343 -18.19 39.19 -14.26
C GLU A 343 -18.01 39.18 -15.79
N VAL A 344 -19.08 39.48 -16.53
CA VAL A 344 -19.04 39.67 -17.98
C VAL A 344 -19.43 41.09 -18.29
N ARG A 345 -18.46 41.87 -18.80
CA ARG A 345 -18.71 43.25 -19.22
C ARG A 345 -19.33 43.26 -20.61
N LEU A 346 -20.55 43.81 -20.70
CA LEU A 346 -21.26 43.99 -21.97
C LEU A 346 -20.90 45.31 -22.64
N ASN A 347 -20.70 46.36 -21.84
CA ASN A 347 -20.23 47.68 -22.28
C ASN A 347 -19.36 48.32 -21.17
N SER A 348 -18.95 49.57 -21.33
CA SER A 348 -18.12 50.29 -20.35
C SER A 348 -18.79 50.56 -19.00
N THR A 349 -20.12 50.46 -18.92
CA THR A 349 -20.95 50.83 -17.75
C THR A 349 -21.81 49.68 -17.21
N THR A 350 -21.87 48.54 -17.90
CA THR A 350 -22.83 47.47 -17.65
C THR A 350 -22.11 46.12 -17.67
N SER A 351 -22.08 45.50 -16.50
CA SER A 351 -21.61 44.13 -16.28
C SER A 351 -22.79 43.24 -15.91
N VAL A 352 -22.71 41.97 -16.32
CA VAL A 352 -23.65 40.93 -15.94
C VAL A 352 -22.86 39.83 -15.24
N TRP A 353 -23.50 39.21 -14.26
CA TRP A 353 -22.88 38.17 -13.46
C TRP A 353 -23.37 36.80 -13.91
N ALA A 354 -22.42 35.92 -14.16
CA ALA A 354 -22.67 34.52 -14.42
C ALA A 354 -22.27 33.68 -13.21
N ARG A 355 -22.96 32.57 -13.03
CA ARG A 355 -22.62 31.58 -12.02
C ARG A 355 -21.45 30.73 -12.50
N ASP A 356 -20.59 30.35 -11.57
CA ASP A 356 -19.50 29.42 -11.83
C ASP A 356 -20.05 28.04 -12.27
N PRO A 357 -19.74 27.57 -13.50
CA PRO A 357 -20.24 26.30 -14.02
C PRO A 357 -19.69 25.09 -13.27
N THR A 358 -18.57 25.23 -12.55
CA THR A 358 -17.94 24.13 -11.81
C THR A 358 -18.71 23.69 -10.58
N ILE A 359 -19.60 24.55 -10.06
CA ILE A 359 -20.44 24.31 -8.88
C ILE A 359 -21.96 24.31 -9.17
N ASN A 360 -22.33 24.27 -10.46
CA ASN A 360 -23.70 24.31 -10.97
C ASN A 360 -24.21 22.97 -11.53
N ASN A 361 -23.65 21.85 -11.06
CA ASN A 361 -24.16 20.53 -11.43
C ASN A 361 -25.41 20.16 -10.62
N LYS A 362 -26.22 19.27 -11.16
CA LYS A 362 -27.35 18.69 -10.43
C LYS A 362 -26.87 17.75 -9.33
N GLU A 363 -27.52 17.79 -8.17
CA GLU A 363 -27.33 16.81 -7.11
C GLU A 363 -27.88 15.45 -7.55
N HIS A 364 -27.05 14.41 -7.47
CA HIS A 364 -27.49 13.03 -7.64
C HIS A 364 -27.45 12.29 -6.30
N ALA A 365 -28.31 11.28 -6.19
CA ALA A 365 -28.33 10.38 -5.04
C ALA A 365 -26.97 9.67 -4.91
N GLN A 366 -26.48 9.54 -3.67
CA GLN A 366 -25.22 8.87 -3.40
C GLN A 366 -25.33 7.38 -3.75
N GLN A 367 -24.53 6.90 -4.71
CA GLN A 367 -24.48 5.47 -5.04
C GLN A 367 -24.06 4.59 -3.86
N VAL A 368 -23.11 5.11 -3.08
CA VAL A 368 -22.69 4.52 -1.81
C VAL A 368 -22.98 5.53 -0.72
N SER A 369 -23.99 5.24 0.11
CA SER A 369 -24.31 6.08 1.27
C SER A 369 -23.25 5.94 2.37
N MET A 370 -23.15 6.94 3.25
CA MET A 370 -22.28 6.89 4.42
C MET A 370 -22.52 5.66 5.30
N ALA A 371 -23.77 5.28 5.53
CA ALA A 371 -24.10 4.09 6.34
C ALA A 371 -23.65 2.79 5.65
N ALA A 372 -23.87 2.66 4.35
CA ALA A 372 -23.40 1.51 3.57
C ALA A 372 -21.87 1.46 3.56
N LEU A 373 -21.20 2.60 3.44
CA LEU A 373 -19.75 2.68 3.48
C LEU A 373 -19.19 2.27 4.84
N VAL A 374 -19.75 2.74 5.96
CA VAL A 374 -19.28 2.35 7.29
C VAL A 374 -19.57 0.86 7.55
N GLY A 375 -20.76 0.39 7.19
CA GLY A 375 -21.16 -1.01 7.37
C GLY A 375 -20.32 -1.99 6.55
N VAL A 376 -20.26 -1.82 5.23
CA VAL A 376 -19.47 -2.69 4.34
C VAL A 376 -17.98 -2.41 4.50
N GLY A 377 -17.60 -1.14 4.57
CA GLY A 377 -16.21 -0.71 4.61
C GLY A 377 -15.49 -1.05 5.91
N GLY A 378 -16.19 -1.04 7.05
CA GLY A 378 -15.67 -1.52 8.33
C GLY A 378 -15.90 -3.02 8.54
N GLY A 379 -17.08 -3.53 8.17
CA GLY A 379 -17.47 -4.93 8.38
C GLY A 379 -16.68 -5.92 7.52
N MET A 380 -16.45 -5.62 6.24
CA MET A 380 -15.75 -6.53 5.33
C MET A 380 -14.31 -6.84 5.78
N PRO A 381 -13.46 -5.87 6.18
CA PRO A 381 -12.16 -6.15 6.79
C PRO A 381 -12.23 -7.06 8.00
N VAL A 382 -13.18 -6.83 8.91
CA VAL A 382 -13.36 -7.63 10.12
C VAL A 382 -13.75 -9.06 9.77
N ILE A 383 -14.76 -9.24 8.90
CA ILE A 383 -15.22 -10.55 8.45
C ILE A 383 -14.08 -11.33 7.79
N ILE A 384 -13.32 -10.71 6.90
CA ILE A 384 -12.20 -11.35 6.22
C ILE A 384 -11.09 -11.74 7.22
N ASN A 385 -10.77 -10.88 8.20
CA ASN A 385 -9.81 -11.22 9.25
C ASN A 385 -10.27 -12.45 10.05
N LEU A 386 -11.54 -12.49 10.46
CA LEU A 386 -12.12 -13.62 11.19
C LEU A 386 -12.10 -14.90 10.34
N ILE A 387 -12.43 -14.82 9.06
CA ILE A 387 -12.35 -15.97 8.15
C ILE A 387 -10.91 -16.50 8.07
N ILE A 388 -9.92 -15.62 7.89
CA ILE A 388 -8.50 -16.02 7.78
C ILE A 388 -7.96 -16.65 9.05
N ASN A 389 -8.40 -16.17 10.22
CA ASN A 389 -7.87 -16.63 11.51
C ASN A 389 -8.64 -17.81 12.13
N TYR A 390 -9.94 -17.98 11.83
CA TYR A 390 -10.77 -19.01 12.48
C TYR A 390 -11.39 -20.02 11.52
N ALA A 391 -11.72 -19.65 10.28
CA ALA A 391 -12.36 -20.54 9.32
C ALA A 391 -11.34 -21.23 8.39
N LEU A 392 -10.40 -20.45 7.83
CA LEU A 392 -9.42 -20.94 6.87
C LEU A 392 -8.47 -22.01 7.46
N PRO A 393 -8.01 -21.92 8.72
CA PRO A 393 -7.16 -22.96 9.31
C PRO A 393 -7.87 -24.32 9.46
N LYS A 394 -9.21 -24.34 9.51
CA LYS A 394 -9.98 -25.59 9.53
C LYS A 394 -9.95 -26.33 8.19
N CYS A 395 -9.78 -25.60 7.09
CA CYS A 395 -9.86 -26.14 5.73
C CYS A 395 -8.49 -26.23 5.02
N ARG A 396 -7.49 -25.47 5.47
CA ARG A 396 -6.17 -25.32 4.83
C ARG A 396 -5.09 -25.17 5.91
N PRO A 397 -3.87 -25.74 5.71
CA PRO A 397 -2.75 -25.48 6.61
C PRO A 397 -2.29 -24.02 6.46
N VAL A 398 -2.68 -23.18 7.41
CA VAL A 398 -2.38 -21.74 7.46
C VAL A 398 -1.71 -21.43 8.79
N ARG A 399 -0.68 -20.58 8.78
CA ARG A 399 0.01 -20.18 10.01
C ARG A 399 -0.92 -19.35 10.89
N ILE A 400 -1.30 -19.89 12.04
CA ILE A 400 -2.05 -19.19 13.07
C ILE A 400 -1.08 -18.31 13.85
N ILE A 401 -1.45 -17.04 14.05
CA ILE A 401 -0.66 -16.07 14.81
C ILE A 401 -1.48 -15.68 16.05
N PRO A 402 -0.91 -15.79 17.26
CA PRO A 402 -1.62 -15.38 18.47
C PRO A 402 -1.88 -13.87 18.45
N HIS A 403 -3.06 -13.46 18.92
CA HIS A 403 -3.51 -12.06 19.02
C HIS A 403 -3.60 -11.27 17.71
N ASP A 404 -3.49 -11.90 16.54
CA ASP A 404 -3.56 -11.20 15.25
C ASP A 404 -4.89 -10.45 15.04
N THR A 405 -6.03 -11.04 15.42
CA THR A 405 -7.33 -10.34 15.34
C THR A 405 -7.36 -9.08 16.22
N ARG A 406 -6.76 -9.10 17.42
CA ARG A 406 -6.69 -7.91 18.28
C ARG A 406 -5.88 -6.80 17.60
N ASP A 407 -4.69 -7.13 17.08
CA ASP A 407 -3.80 -6.14 16.45
C ASP A 407 -4.37 -5.62 15.12
N PHE A 408 -5.08 -6.47 14.37
CA PHE A 408 -5.80 -6.05 13.17
C PHE A 408 -6.93 -5.07 13.49
N LEU A 409 -7.75 -5.38 14.50
CA LEU A 409 -8.84 -4.50 14.93
C LEU A 409 -8.30 -3.16 15.43
N LEU A 410 -7.21 -3.17 16.21
CA LEU A 410 -6.56 -1.94 16.65
C LEU A 410 -6.06 -1.12 15.45
N THR A 411 -5.41 -1.76 14.48
CA THR A 411 -4.93 -1.12 13.25
C THR A 411 -6.09 -0.47 12.49
N LEU A 412 -7.21 -1.15 12.35
CA LEU A 412 -8.40 -0.65 11.65
C LEU A 412 -9.00 0.57 12.36
N VAL A 413 -9.14 0.51 13.69
CA VAL A 413 -9.66 1.62 14.51
C VAL A 413 -8.70 2.81 14.45
N GLN A 414 -7.39 2.59 14.59
CA GLN A 414 -6.38 3.64 14.48
C GLN A 414 -6.40 4.34 13.11
N SER A 415 -6.42 3.55 12.03
CA SER A 415 -6.48 4.05 10.65
C SER A 415 -7.70 4.93 10.43
N THR A 416 -8.89 4.41 10.76
CA THR A 416 -10.15 5.13 10.57
C THR A 416 -10.25 6.38 11.42
N SER A 417 -9.75 6.33 12.65
CA SER A 417 -9.75 7.48 13.57
C SER A 417 -8.86 8.60 13.07
N MET A 418 -7.65 8.29 12.60
CA MET A 418 -6.73 9.28 12.06
C MET A 418 -7.25 9.89 10.75
N ALA A 419 -7.77 9.06 9.85
CA ALA A 419 -8.35 9.53 8.60
C ALA A 419 -9.59 10.41 8.83
N THR A 420 -10.46 10.03 9.78
CA THR A 420 -11.67 10.80 10.09
C THR A 420 -11.31 12.13 10.75
N LEU A 421 -10.35 12.15 11.68
CA LEU A 421 -9.88 13.38 12.32
C LEU A 421 -9.37 14.39 11.29
N LEU A 422 -8.41 13.98 10.46
CA LEU A 422 -7.82 14.86 9.45
C LEU A 422 -8.86 15.34 8.44
N THR A 423 -9.76 14.47 8.00
CA THR A 423 -10.82 14.84 7.06
C THR A 423 -11.81 15.83 7.67
N GLN A 424 -12.34 15.58 8.87
CA GLN A 424 -13.34 16.47 9.48
C GLN A 424 -12.76 17.82 9.85
N PHE A 425 -11.53 17.84 10.38
CA PHE A 425 -10.78 19.07 10.64
C PHE A 425 -10.63 19.90 9.36
N THR A 426 -10.05 19.31 8.31
CA THR A 426 -9.77 20.03 7.05
C THR A 426 -11.07 20.46 6.33
N LYS A 427 -12.12 19.63 6.42
CA LYS A 427 -13.42 19.91 5.82
C LYS A 427 -14.09 21.17 6.35
N ASN A 428 -14.05 21.35 7.66
CA ASN A 428 -14.67 22.53 8.26
C ASN A 428 -13.77 23.77 8.16
N MET A 429 -12.44 23.61 8.07
CA MET A 429 -11.53 24.75 7.87
C MET A 429 -11.49 25.29 6.43
N THR A 430 -11.74 24.46 5.41
CA THR A 430 -11.54 24.88 4.01
C THR A 430 -12.74 25.51 3.34
N GLY A 431 -13.97 25.15 3.74
CA GLY A 431 -15.20 25.77 3.23
C GLY A 431 -15.42 25.66 1.71
N ARG A 432 -14.82 24.66 1.06
CA ARG A 432 -14.87 24.52 -0.41
C ARG A 432 -16.26 24.09 -0.87
N PHE A 433 -16.80 24.80 -1.86
CA PHE A 433 -18.06 24.45 -2.53
C PHE A 433 -18.00 23.11 -3.25
N ARG A 434 -19.12 22.37 -3.21
CA ARG A 434 -19.34 21.14 -3.96
C ARG A 434 -19.72 21.44 -5.40
N PRO A 435 -19.49 20.49 -6.33
CA PRO A 435 -19.93 20.64 -7.72
C PRO A 435 -21.44 20.87 -7.89
N CYS A 436 -22.27 20.46 -6.93
CA CYS A 436 -23.73 20.63 -6.93
C CYS A 436 -24.24 21.65 -5.89
N PHE A 437 -23.42 22.63 -5.54
CA PHE A 437 -23.73 23.62 -4.49
C PHE A 437 -25.07 24.34 -4.71
N TYR A 438 -25.31 24.88 -5.91
CA TYR A 438 -26.52 25.67 -6.19
C TYR A 438 -27.81 24.84 -6.06
N ASP A 439 -27.79 23.57 -6.48
CA ASP A 439 -28.94 22.67 -6.34
C ASP A 439 -29.16 22.25 -4.88
N MET A 440 -28.09 21.98 -4.13
CA MET A 440 -28.18 21.64 -2.70
C MET A 440 -28.76 22.79 -1.88
N CYS A 441 -28.31 24.02 -2.11
CA CYS A 441 -28.76 25.19 -1.36
C CYS A 441 -30.10 25.75 -1.84
N LYS A 442 -30.69 25.17 -2.89
CA LYS A 442 -31.93 25.63 -3.52
C LYS A 442 -31.84 27.10 -3.91
N TRP A 443 -30.83 27.39 -4.73
CA TRP A 443 -30.59 28.71 -5.30
C TRP A 443 -31.84 29.26 -5.99
N ASP A 444 -32.13 30.55 -5.83
CA ASP A 444 -33.18 31.23 -6.60
C ASP A 444 -32.71 31.53 -8.03
N TYR A 445 -33.28 30.81 -9.00
CA TYR A 445 -32.96 30.93 -10.43
C TYR A 445 -33.77 32.04 -11.14
N ASP A 446 -34.80 32.57 -10.48
CA ASP A 446 -35.71 33.56 -11.07
C ASP A 446 -35.20 34.99 -10.86
N ALA A 447 -34.41 35.22 -9.81
CA ALA A 447 -33.76 36.49 -9.55
C ALA A 447 -32.59 36.79 -10.51
N VAL A 448 -32.47 38.06 -10.93
CA VAL A 448 -31.26 38.56 -11.59
C VAL A 448 -30.18 38.74 -10.52
N TRP A 449 -29.05 38.06 -10.67
CA TRP A 449 -28.00 38.05 -9.67
C TRP A 449 -27.05 39.24 -9.84
N ASP A 450 -26.72 39.89 -8.73
CA ASP A 450 -25.77 41.01 -8.63
C ASP A 450 -24.31 40.56 -8.44
N GLY A 451 -24.07 39.24 -8.45
CA GLY A 451 -22.76 38.63 -8.25
C GLY A 451 -22.33 38.47 -6.80
N VAL A 452 -23.06 39.04 -5.83
CA VAL A 452 -22.61 39.11 -4.42
C VAL A 452 -23.65 38.55 -3.47
N THR A 453 -24.93 38.84 -3.72
CA THR A 453 -26.04 38.45 -2.84
C THR A 453 -26.17 36.92 -2.80
N ASN A 454 -26.28 36.36 -1.60
CA ASN A 454 -26.54 34.94 -1.42
C ASN A 454 -28.04 34.66 -1.67
N LEU A 455 -28.33 33.99 -2.78
CA LEU A 455 -29.70 33.60 -3.19
C LEU A 455 -30.05 32.16 -2.78
N CYS A 456 -29.28 31.54 -1.89
CA CYS A 456 -29.63 30.22 -1.34
C CYS A 456 -30.86 30.31 -0.42
N THR A 457 -31.84 29.42 -0.60
CA THR A 457 -33.05 29.37 0.24
C THR A 457 -32.96 28.31 1.35
N SER A 458 -32.04 27.35 1.24
CA SER A 458 -31.84 26.26 2.21
C SER A 458 -30.52 26.39 2.97
N ALA A 459 -30.59 26.79 4.24
CA ALA A 459 -29.41 26.93 5.11
C ALA A 459 -28.68 25.59 5.36
N SER A 460 -29.42 24.48 5.49
CA SER A 460 -28.81 23.15 5.65
C SER A 460 -28.10 22.70 4.37
N GLY A 461 -28.72 23.00 3.21
CA GLY A 461 -28.16 22.71 1.90
C GLY A 461 -26.89 23.51 1.63
N GLU A 462 -26.88 24.80 1.99
CA GLU A 462 -25.70 25.65 1.90
C GLU A 462 -24.55 25.12 2.80
N LYS A 463 -24.85 24.79 4.06
CA LYS A 463 -23.85 24.26 5.00
C LYS A 463 -23.20 22.97 4.48
N GLU A 464 -23.98 22.05 3.92
CA GLU A 464 -23.46 20.80 3.35
C GLU A 464 -22.75 21.02 2.01
N GLY A 465 -23.25 21.96 1.21
CA GLY A 465 -22.67 22.39 -0.05
C GLY A 465 -21.28 23.01 0.10
N ARG A 466 -20.95 23.57 1.26
CA ARG A 466 -19.62 24.14 1.60
C ARG A 466 -18.62 23.11 2.15
N LYS A 467 -18.98 21.83 2.23
CA LYS A 467 -18.15 20.74 2.79
C LYS A 467 -17.55 19.83 1.73
N SER A 468 -17.00 20.38 0.64
CA SER A 468 -16.46 19.53 -0.43
C SER A 468 -15.09 18.93 -0.10
N PHE A 469 -14.11 19.75 0.33
CA PHE A 469 -12.73 19.28 0.46
C PHE A 469 -12.36 18.94 1.91
N PRO A 470 -11.75 17.78 2.22
CA PRO A 470 -11.56 16.61 1.37
C PRO A 470 -12.78 15.65 1.43
N SER A 471 -12.79 14.66 0.54
CA SER A 471 -13.86 13.65 0.48
C SER A 471 -13.76 12.65 1.63
N GLY A 472 -14.78 12.64 2.50
CA GLY A 472 -14.90 11.68 3.61
C GLY A 472 -15.18 10.24 3.17
N HIS A 473 -15.90 10.07 2.06
CA HIS A 473 -16.11 8.74 1.46
C HIS A 473 -14.77 8.15 1.00
N ALA A 474 -13.96 8.94 0.31
CA ALA A 474 -12.67 8.49 -0.20
C ALA A 474 -11.69 8.21 0.95
N SER A 475 -11.59 9.09 1.95
CA SER A 475 -10.68 8.88 3.08
C SER A 475 -11.04 7.66 3.90
N PHE A 476 -12.34 7.46 4.20
CA PHE A 476 -12.77 6.29 4.95
C PHE A 476 -12.53 5.00 4.15
N ALA A 477 -12.91 4.96 2.87
CA ALA A 477 -12.74 3.78 2.03
C ALA A 477 -11.26 3.36 1.92
N TRP A 478 -10.35 4.31 1.68
CA TRP A 478 -8.92 4.00 1.64
C TRP A 478 -8.35 3.62 3.01
N SER A 479 -8.81 4.25 4.10
CA SER A 479 -8.33 3.93 5.46
C SER A 479 -8.65 2.49 5.88
N THR A 480 -9.77 1.92 5.46
CA THR A 480 -10.15 0.55 5.82
C THR A 480 -9.68 -0.48 4.80
N MET A 481 -9.89 -0.22 3.51
CA MET A 481 -9.57 -1.18 2.46
C MET A 481 -8.08 -1.32 2.24
N LEU A 482 -7.29 -0.25 2.40
CA LEU A 482 -5.85 -0.37 2.28
C LEU A 482 -5.26 -1.16 3.45
N VAL A 483 -5.76 -0.97 4.68
CA VAL A 483 -5.40 -1.83 5.82
C VAL A 483 -5.67 -3.30 5.50
N LEU A 484 -6.85 -3.60 4.95
CA LEU A 484 -7.18 -4.96 4.52
C LEU A 484 -6.24 -5.47 3.43
N THR A 485 -5.93 -4.67 2.40
CA THR A 485 -4.97 -5.05 1.34
C THR A 485 -3.58 -5.32 1.90
N LEU A 486 -3.06 -4.46 2.79
CA LEU A 486 -1.76 -4.64 3.45
C LEU A 486 -1.74 -5.90 4.32
N TYR A 487 -2.82 -6.16 5.07
CA TYR A 487 -2.98 -7.37 5.86
C TYR A 487 -3.00 -8.62 4.98
N LEU A 488 -3.81 -8.65 3.92
CA LEU A 488 -3.87 -9.77 2.98
C LEU A 488 -2.52 -10.03 2.31
N LEU A 489 -1.81 -8.96 1.94
CA LEU A 489 -0.48 -9.07 1.33
C LEU A 489 0.53 -9.68 2.30
N GLY A 490 0.59 -9.21 3.55
CA GLY A 490 1.43 -9.79 4.60
C GLY A 490 1.11 -11.27 4.87
N ARG A 491 -0.18 -11.60 5.01
CA ARG A 491 -0.64 -12.99 5.20
C ARG A 491 -0.32 -13.87 3.99
N SER A 492 -0.40 -13.32 2.77
CA SER A 492 -0.05 -14.06 1.56
C SER A 492 1.44 -14.43 1.53
N THR A 493 2.32 -13.52 1.98
CA THR A 493 3.76 -13.75 2.07
C THR A 493 4.11 -14.80 3.12
N LEU A 494 3.54 -14.71 4.33
CA LEU A 494 3.80 -15.65 5.42
C LEU A 494 3.38 -17.09 5.08
N ASN A 495 2.24 -17.25 4.42
CA ASN A 495 1.73 -18.57 4.05
C ASN A 495 2.40 -19.14 2.77
N CYS A 496 3.41 -18.46 2.22
CA CYS A 496 4.18 -18.91 1.06
C CYS A 496 5.56 -19.49 1.41
N GLN A 497 5.75 -19.95 2.66
CA GLN A 497 7.04 -20.44 3.19
C GLN A 497 7.69 -21.58 2.38
N ASN A 498 6.93 -22.33 1.58
CA ASN A 498 7.51 -23.17 0.54
C ASN A 498 7.56 -22.40 -0.78
N ARG A 499 8.71 -21.76 -1.06
CA ARG A 499 9.13 -21.33 -2.41
C ARG A 499 9.39 -22.53 -3.35
N SER A 500 8.66 -23.64 -3.17
CA SER A 500 8.66 -24.77 -4.09
C SER A 500 8.08 -24.32 -5.42
N GLU A 501 8.96 -24.30 -6.40
CA GLU A 501 8.70 -23.96 -7.76
C GLU A 501 7.83 -25.07 -8.38
N THR A 502 6.65 -24.72 -8.86
CA THR A 502 5.85 -25.57 -9.75
C THR A 502 5.16 -24.64 -10.73
N LEU A 503 5.09 -25.05 -11.99
CA LEU A 503 4.66 -24.19 -13.10
C LEU A 503 3.24 -23.63 -12.89
N ALA A 504 2.31 -24.48 -12.41
CA ALA A 504 0.94 -24.09 -12.03
C ALA A 504 0.89 -23.16 -10.79
N ARG A 505 1.96 -23.11 -10.00
CA ARG A 505 2.04 -22.33 -8.75
C ARG A 505 2.54 -20.90 -9.00
N GLY A 506 3.27 -20.64 -10.10
CA GLY A 506 3.68 -19.29 -10.53
C GLY A 506 2.48 -18.40 -10.89
N GLY A 507 1.58 -18.88 -11.76
CA GLY A 507 0.33 -18.17 -12.08
C GLY A 507 -0.57 -17.95 -10.85
N ARG A 508 -0.62 -18.91 -9.92
CA ARG A 508 -1.34 -18.77 -8.64
C ARG A 508 -0.76 -17.67 -7.74
N LYS A 509 0.55 -17.40 -7.77
CA LYS A 509 1.17 -16.31 -7.01
C LYS A 509 0.73 -14.95 -7.55
N THR A 510 0.80 -14.77 -8.86
CA THR A 510 0.35 -13.53 -9.50
C THR A 510 -1.15 -13.31 -9.30
N LEU A 511 -1.97 -14.36 -9.45
CA LEU A 511 -3.41 -14.28 -9.15
C LEU A 511 -3.68 -13.86 -7.69
N LYS A 512 -2.98 -14.45 -6.71
CA LYS A 512 -3.09 -14.05 -5.30
C LYS A 512 -2.75 -12.57 -5.09
N LEU A 513 -1.71 -12.07 -5.76
CA LEU A 513 -1.35 -10.65 -5.71
C LEU A 513 -2.51 -9.77 -6.18
N PHE A 514 -3.08 -10.05 -7.37
CA PHE A 514 -4.25 -9.31 -7.87
C PHE A 514 -5.46 -9.42 -6.94
N LEU A 515 -5.71 -10.59 -6.34
CA LEU A 515 -6.78 -10.79 -5.36
C LEU A 515 -6.58 -9.97 -4.07
N CYS A 516 -5.33 -9.79 -3.61
CA CYS A 516 -5.03 -8.94 -2.45
C CYS A 516 -5.32 -7.45 -2.72
N PHE A 517 -5.32 -7.02 -3.98
CA PHE A 517 -5.64 -5.65 -4.39
C PHE A 517 -7.13 -5.40 -4.62
N VAL A 518 -7.99 -6.42 -4.60
CA VAL A 518 -9.45 -6.26 -4.75
C VAL A 518 -10.05 -5.24 -3.76
N PRO A 519 -9.68 -5.22 -2.47
CA PRO A 519 -10.14 -4.17 -1.55
C PRO A 519 -9.73 -2.75 -1.99
N SER A 520 -8.50 -2.54 -2.45
CA SER A 520 -8.09 -1.24 -3.00
C SER A 520 -8.85 -0.85 -4.26
N PHE A 521 -9.21 -1.81 -5.13
CA PHE A 521 -10.12 -1.55 -6.26
C PHE A 521 -11.51 -1.10 -5.78
N LEU A 522 -12.04 -1.72 -4.72
CA LEU A 522 -13.31 -1.30 -4.12
C LEU A 522 -13.20 0.11 -3.52
N ALA A 523 -12.08 0.47 -2.89
CA ALA A 523 -11.83 1.82 -2.41
C ALA A 523 -11.79 2.84 -3.55
N ALA A 524 -11.09 2.51 -4.64
CA ALA A 524 -11.05 3.33 -5.84
C ALA A 524 -12.45 3.49 -6.47
N TRP A 525 -13.24 2.41 -6.55
CA TRP A 525 -14.63 2.46 -7.00
C TRP A 525 -15.46 3.44 -6.16
N VAL A 526 -15.47 3.28 -4.83
CA VAL A 526 -16.19 4.18 -3.90
C VAL A 526 -15.72 5.63 -4.06
N ALA A 527 -14.42 5.86 -4.20
CA ALA A 527 -13.86 7.20 -4.39
C ALA A 527 -14.37 7.82 -5.70
N VAL A 528 -14.38 7.07 -6.81
CA VAL A 528 -14.81 7.55 -8.12
C VAL A 528 -16.32 7.79 -8.20
N THR A 529 -17.16 7.01 -7.51
CA THR A 529 -18.61 7.28 -7.48
C THR A 529 -18.95 8.70 -7.03
N ARG A 530 -18.09 9.34 -6.23
CA ARG A 530 -18.27 10.73 -5.78
C ARG A 530 -18.21 11.77 -6.88
N THR A 531 -17.55 11.47 -7.99
CA THR A 531 -17.61 12.33 -9.18
C THR A 531 -18.92 12.15 -9.90
N ILE A 532 -19.40 10.90 -10.02
CA ILE A 532 -20.66 10.58 -10.71
C ILE A 532 -21.82 11.25 -10.00
N ASP A 533 -21.83 11.17 -8.67
CA ASP A 533 -22.90 11.72 -7.85
C ASP A 533 -22.89 13.28 -7.80
N ASN A 534 -21.86 13.93 -8.37
CA ASN A 534 -21.56 15.38 -8.28
C ASN A 534 -21.26 15.92 -6.88
N TRP A 535 -20.97 15.05 -5.91
CA TRP A 535 -20.70 15.46 -4.53
C TRP A 535 -19.31 16.06 -4.35
N HIS A 536 -18.31 15.67 -5.15
CA HIS A 536 -16.93 16.08 -4.96
C HIS A 536 -16.18 16.33 -6.26
N HIS A 537 -15.27 17.30 -6.25
CA HIS A 537 -14.30 17.47 -7.32
C HIS A 537 -13.22 16.38 -7.23
N TYR A 538 -12.52 16.14 -8.34
CA TYR A 538 -11.44 15.15 -8.42
C TYR A 538 -10.33 15.39 -7.38
N ALA A 539 -9.98 16.66 -7.13
CA ALA A 539 -8.97 17.02 -6.13
C ALA A 539 -9.40 16.64 -4.71
N ASP A 540 -10.68 16.82 -4.37
CA ASP A 540 -11.24 16.47 -3.07
C ASP A 540 -11.16 14.96 -2.81
N ILE A 541 -11.42 14.18 -3.87
CA ILE A 541 -11.37 12.71 -3.85
C ILE A 541 -9.92 12.23 -3.74
N LEU A 542 -9.00 12.84 -4.49
CA LEU A 542 -7.57 12.51 -4.42
C LEU A 542 -7.01 12.82 -3.03
N ALA A 543 -7.27 14.01 -2.48
CA ALA A 543 -6.83 14.39 -1.14
C ALA A 543 -7.43 13.48 -0.06
N GLY A 544 -8.74 13.16 -0.16
CA GLY A 544 -9.36 12.18 0.74
C GLY A 544 -8.70 10.81 0.64
N SER A 545 -8.46 10.31 -0.57
CA SER A 545 -7.79 9.01 -0.80
C SER A 545 -6.39 8.97 -0.20
N ILE A 546 -5.63 10.06 -0.37
CA ILE A 546 -4.29 10.26 0.21
C ILE A 546 -4.34 10.19 1.74
N ILE A 547 -5.25 10.95 2.37
CA ILE A 547 -5.41 10.96 3.83
C ILE A 547 -5.69 9.55 4.35
N GLY A 548 -6.63 8.85 3.70
CA GLY A 548 -6.96 7.47 4.05
C GLY A 548 -5.78 6.51 3.88
N ALA A 549 -5.06 6.62 2.76
CA ALA A 549 -3.92 5.76 2.47
C ALA A 549 -2.75 5.97 3.44
N VAL A 550 -2.43 7.23 3.77
CA VAL A 550 -1.40 7.56 4.78
C VAL A 550 -1.80 7.02 6.14
N ALA A 551 -3.05 7.22 6.56
CA ALA A 551 -3.54 6.72 7.84
C ALA A 551 -3.44 5.19 7.94
N ALA A 552 -3.79 4.48 6.86
CA ALA A 552 -3.65 3.04 6.76
C ALA A 552 -2.19 2.58 6.82
N CYS A 553 -1.28 3.22 6.09
CA CYS A 553 0.14 2.88 6.10
C CYS A 553 0.79 3.11 7.48
N LEU A 554 0.50 4.24 8.13
CA LEU A 554 1.03 4.57 9.46
C LEU A 554 0.50 3.60 10.53
N SER A 555 -0.81 3.37 10.57
CA SER A 555 -1.41 2.43 11.53
C SER A 555 -0.94 0.99 11.29
N TYR A 556 -0.81 0.56 10.03
CA TYR A 556 -0.28 -0.76 9.72
C TYR A 556 1.17 -0.88 10.19
N SER A 557 2.03 0.09 9.87
CA SER A 557 3.45 0.07 10.24
C SER A 557 3.68 0.14 11.75
N TYR A 558 2.73 0.73 12.49
CA TYR A 558 2.76 0.78 13.95
C TYR A 558 2.44 -0.58 14.60
N ASN A 559 1.64 -1.43 13.95
CA ASN A 559 1.18 -2.70 14.54
C ASN A 559 1.82 -3.94 13.90
N TYR A 560 2.24 -3.85 12.65
CA TYR A 560 2.73 -4.95 11.83
C TYR A 560 4.12 -4.67 11.26
N SER A 561 4.90 -5.74 11.11
CA SER A 561 6.16 -5.65 10.39
C SER A 561 5.93 -5.43 8.89
N SER A 562 6.85 -4.71 8.27
CA SER A 562 6.80 -4.31 6.86
C SER A 562 6.50 -5.47 5.93
N ILE A 563 5.53 -5.28 5.03
CA ILE A 563 5.18 -6.25 3.96
C ILE A 563 6.35 -6.58 3.03
N PHE A 564 7.39 -5.74 3.02
CA PHE A 564 8.58 -5.93 2.18
C PHE A 564 9.61 -6.88 2.80
N HIS A 565 9.42 -7.31 4.06
CA HIS A 565 10.34 -8.23 4.73
C HIS A 565 9.97 -9.69 4.45
N SER A 566 10.85 -10.49 3.86
CA SER A 566 10.53 -11.87 3.44
C SER A 566 10.12 -12.80 4.59
N GLU A 567 10.76 -12.68 5.76
CA GLU A 567 10.57 -13.63 6.86
C GLU A 567 9.49 -13.23 7.88
N HIS A 568 9.17 -11.93 7.96
CA HIS A 568 8.31 -11.38 9.00
C HIS A 568 7.19 -10.48 8.46
N ALA A 569 6.98 -10.41 7.13
CA ALA A 569 5.95 -9.57 6.53
C ALA A 569 4.58 -9.79 7.16
N GLY A 570 3.97 -8.74 7.72
CA GLY A 570 2.63 -8.83 8.30
C GLY A 570 2.53 -9.69 9.57
N VAL A 571 3.64 -9.94 10.27
CA VAL A 571 3.61 -10.42 11.65
C VAL A 571 3.39 -9.22 12.59
N PRO A 572 2.50 -9.32 13.59
CA PRO A 572 2.36 -8.28 14.60
C PRO A 572 3.68 -8.00 15.34
N LEU A 573 4.02 -6.73 15.53
CA LEU A 573 5.32 -6.33 16.11
C LEU A 573 5.51 -6.82 17.55
N GLN A 574 4.45 -6.85 18.36
CA GLN A 574 4.53 -7.36 19.74
C GLN A 574 4.92 -8.85 19.76
N HIS A 575 4.43 -9.64 18.80
CA HIS A 575 4.81 -11.04 18.64
C HIS A 575 6.28 -11.17 18.23
N TYR A 576 6.74 -10.34 17.29
CA TYR A 576 8.15 -10.31 16.87
C TYR A 576 9.11 -10.04 18.04
N HIS A 577 8.84 -9.00 18.85
CA HIS A 577 9.68 -8.65 20.00
C HIS A 577 9.67 -9.73 21.10
N THR A 578 8.52 -10.36 21.34
CA THR A 578 8.41 -11.45 22.33
C THR A 578 9.25 -12.66 21.90
N HIS A 579 9.23 -13.01 20.61
CA HIS A 579 10.05 -14.10 20.08
C HIS A 579 11.55 -13.78 20.08
N ALA A 580 11.94 -12.56 19.71
CA ALA A 580 13.34 -12.13 19.76
C ALA A 580 13.92 -12.13 21.19
N GLN A 581 13.13 -11.69 22.18
CA GLN A 581 13.53 -11.72 23.60
C GLN A 581 13.65 -13.14 24.16
N CYS A 582 12.84 -14.09 23.68
CA CYS A 582 12.94 -15.49 24.08
C CYS A 582 14.16 -16.20 23.46
N GLN A 583 14.60 -15.79 22.27
CA GLN A 583 15.81 -16.34 21.62
C GLN A 583 17.12 -15.72 22.15
N GLY A 584 17.07 -14.51 22.73
CA GLY A 584 18.23 -13.81 23.27
C GLY A 584 18.61 -14.16 24.72
N LYS A 585 17.92 -15.09 25.38
CA LYS A 585 18.35 -15.58 26.71
C LYS A 585 19.25 -16.80 26.55
N PRO A 586 20.56 -16.71 26.84
CA PRO A 586 21.34 -17.92 27.06
C PRO A 586 20.70 -18.64 28.24
N THR A 587 20.36 -19.92 28.04
CA THR A 587 20.04 -20.84 29.12
C THR A 587 21.29 -21.03 29.99
N SER A 588 21.53 -20.13 30.94
CA SER A 588 22.45 -20.41 32.04
C SER A 588 21.73 -21.36 33.00
N ASN A 589 21.96 -22.66 32.82
CA ASN A 589 22.12 -23.65 33.91
C ASN A 589 22.31 -25.05 33.33
N SER A 590 23.56 -25.40 32.99
CA SER A 590 24.19 -26.63 33.49
C SER A 590 25.70 -26.58 33.23
N SER A 591 26.44 -25.97 34.14
CA SER A 591 27.89 -26.16 34.22
C SER A 591 28.29 -26.16 35.68
N ASN A 592 28.12 -27.33 36.30
CA ASN A 592 28.89 -27.78 37.46
C ASN A 592 29.06 -29.30 37.31
N MET A 593 30.11 -29.72 36.63
CA MET A 593 30.76 -30.99 36.96
C MET A 593 32.26 -30.87 36.68
N THR A 594 32.96 -30.37 37.70
CA THR A 594 34.41 -30.34 37.80
C THR A 594 34.90 -31.77 38.03
N TYR A 595 35.83 -32.25 37.20
CA TYR A 595 36.58 -33.48 37.46
C TYR A 595 37.62 -33.20 38.55
N ILE A 596 37.53 -33.92 39.67
CA ILE A 596 38.66 -34.17 40.57
C ILE A 596 38.70 -35.68 40.80
N GLY A 597 39.82 -36.31 40.41
CA GLY A 597 40.12 -37.68 40.76
C GLY A 597 40.95 -37.74 42.03
N SER A 598 40.59 -38.64 42.96
CA SER A 598 41.52 -39.31 43.88
C SER A 598 40.78 -40.41 44.67
N SER A 599 41.22 -41.65 44.47
CA SER A 599 41.40 -42.73 45.46
C SER A 599 40.60 -42.71 46.77
N GLY A 600 39.86 -43.80 47.06
CA GLY A 600 39.40 -44.10 48.42
C GLY A 600 38.37 -45.22 48.51
N SER A 601 38.76 -46.32 49.15
CA SER A 601 38.08 -47.58 49.41
C SER A 601 36.78 -47.53 50.26
N LEU A 602 35.97 -48.58 50.05
CA LEU A 602 35.26 -49.42 51.04
C LEU A 602 33.78 -49.16 51.44
N SER A 603 33.07 -50.31 51.42
CA SER A 603 31.94 -50.79 52.24
C SER A 603 30.48 -50.39 51.96
N GLN A 604 29.76 -51.37 51.40
CA GLN A 604 28.54 -52.05 51.88
C GLN A 604 27.28 -51.24 52.26
N GLY A 605 26.17 -51.66 51.62
CA GLY A 605 24.80 -51.51 52.12
C GLY A 605 23.75 -51.89 51.08
N ALA A 606 23.11 -53.05 51.25
CA ALA A 606 21.91 -53.53 50.53
C ALA A 606 20.74 -52.51 50.64
N ASP A 607 19.71 -52.48 49.80
CA ASP A 607 18.78 -53.57 49.53
C ASP A 607 17.77 -53.19 48.39
N SER A 608 17.33 -54.22 47.66
CA SER A 608 16.06 -54.45 46.93
C SER A 608 15.36 -53.44 45.99
N GLY A 609 14.98 -53.95 44.79
CA GLY A 609 13.73 -53.56 44.11
C GLY A 609 13.77 -53.41 42.58
N ASN A 610 13.34 -54.45 41.85
CA ASN A 610 13.09 -54.49 40.39
C ASN A 610 12.17 -53.36 39.88
N GLU A 611 12.47 -52.77 38.71
CA GLU A 611 11.75 -53.01 37.45
C GLU A 611 12.27 -52.17 36.27
N LEU A 612 12.10 -52.73 35.07
CA LEU A 612 12.67 -52.36 33.78
C LEU A 612 12.23 -50.98 33.23
N GLY A 613 13.20 -50.25 32.65
CA GLY A 613 13.15 -50.00 31.20
C GLY A 613 12.97 -48.56 30.70
N LYS A 614 13.94 -48.18 29.85
CA LYS A 614 13.94 -47.18 28.77
C LYS A 614 14.40 -45.76 29.11
N GLY A 615 15.59 -45.45 28.59
CA GLY A 615 16.24 -44.15 28.64
C GLY A 615 15.45 -43.06 27.92
N SER A 616 15.45 -41.87 28.54
CA SER A 616 14.88 -40.65 27.99
C SER A 616 15.99 -39.83 27.34
N LYS A 617 15.98 -39.77 26.00
CA LYS A 617 16.71 -38.77 25.22
C LYS A 617 16.03 -37.42 25.41
N ALA A 618 16.82 -36.41 25.74
CA ALA A 618 16.43 -35.01 25.76
C ALA A 618 15.76 -34.59 24.44
N ARG A 619 14.62 -33.90 24.53
CA ARG A 619 13.99 -33.22 23.41
C ARG A 619 13.60 -31.80 23.83
N SER A 620 14.19 -30.83 23.15
CA SER A 620 13.87 -29.42 23.18
C SER A 620 12.41 -29.20 22.79
N ASN A 621 11.69 -28.41 23.59
CA ASN A 621 10.31 -28.02 23.33
C ASN A 621 10.26 -26.91 22.28
N GLU A 622 9.99 -27.30 21.03
CA GLU A 622 9.48 -26.41 20.00
C GLU A 622 7.95 -26.57 20.00
N TYR A 623 7.22 -25.53 20.43
CA TYR A 623 5.75 -25.54 20.45
C TYR A 623 5.20 -25.46 19.01
N VAL A 624 5.15 -26.62 18.35
CA VAL A 624 4.36 -26.88 17.15
C VAL A 624 3.07 -27.57 17.60
N MET A 625 1.99 -26.81 17.74
CA MET A 625 0.65 -27.40 17.84
C MET A 625 0.16 -27.74 16.42
N ASN A 626 0.58 -28.91 15.94
CA ASN A 626 -0.15 -29.61 14.89
C ASN A 626 -1.37 -30.26 15.53
N VAL A 627 -2.56 -29.73 15.27
CA VAL A 627 -3.80 -30.35 15.73
C VAL A 627 -4.16 -31.51 14.79
N HIS A 628 -3.74 -32.71 15.16
CA HIS A 628 -4.33 -33.99 14.77
C HIS A 628 -4.27 -34.92 15.98
N SER A 629 -5.39 -35.16 16.66
CA SER A 629 -6.26 -36.33 16.43
C SER A 629 -7.29 -36.45 17.56
N SER A 630 -8.57 -36.48 17.21
CA SER A 630 -9.61 -37.45 17.63
C SER A 630 -10.83 -37.17 16.77
#